data_AF-A0A480LBP8-F1
#
_entry.id   AF-A0A480LBP8-F1
#
_cell.length_a   1.000
_cell.length_b   1.000
_cell.length_c   1.000
_cell.angle_alpha   90.00
_cell.angle_beta   90.00
_cell.angle_gamma   90.00
#
_symmetry.space_group_name_H-M   'P 1'
#
loop_
_entity.id
_entity.type
_entity.pdbx_description
1 polymer ?
#
loop_
_entity_poly.entity_id
_entity_poly.type
_entity_poly.pdbx_seq_one_letter_code
_entity_poly.pdbx_strand_id
1 'polypeptide(L)'
;MTNINDGLLTGISMLNKAREEHKVPERSTSIIIMLTDGDANMGVSKPEKIQENVRNAIGGKFPLYNLGFGNNLNYNFLESMALENHGLARRIYEDSDANLLENHGLARRIYEDSDANLQLQGFYEEVANPLLTSVEVGYPENAIQDLTQNTYQHFYDGSEIVVAGRLADEDMNSFRADVKGHGAINDLTFTEEVDMKEMEEALKERDYIFGNYIERLWAYLTIEQLLEKRKNAQGKEKETLTAQALDLSLKYHFVTPLTSMVVTKPEDNENQTAIADKPGEEPVDAVTPSTAYLTSYQPPVTPYYYVDGDPHFIIQVPEKDDAICFNIDEDPGTVLRLIQDPVTGLTVNGQIIGEKRSSQDSQPRKTYFGKLGIANAHLDFWIEVTPERITLWNGAAQSTFSWLDTVMVTQDGLSVMINKKKNMVVSFGDGATFVVVLHQVWKKQPNHHDFLGFYVVDSHRMSTQTHGLLGQFFHPFDFKVSDIHPGSDPTKPDATMVVKNHRLTVTRGSQKDYRKDASIGVKVACWFVHDNGQGLIDGIHSDYIVPDLF
;
A
#
# COMPACT_ATOMS: atom_id res chain seq x y z
N MET A 1 -0.67 -25.67 -26.56
CA MET A 1 -1.84 -25.69 -27.47
C MET A 1 -2.99 -25.07 -26.71
N THR A 2 -3.47 -23.90 -27.14
CA THR A 2 -4.29 -22.97 -26.36
C THR A 2 -5.43 -22.46 -27.25
N ASN A 3 -6.67 -22.80 -26.92
CA ASN A 3 -7.88 -22.36 -27.63
C ASN A 3 -8.70 -21.41 -26.75
N ILE A 4 -8.30 -20.14 -26.76
CA ILE A 4 -8.91 -19.08 -25.93
C ILE A 4 -10.38 -18.85 -26.33
N ASN A 5 -10.67 -18.83 -27.64
CA ASN A 5 -12.00 -18.55 -28.17
C ASN A 5 -13.06 -19.51 -27.62
N ASP A 6 -12.85 -20.82 -27.78
CA ASP A 6 -13.87 -21.80 -27.44
C ASP A 6 -14.01 -21.94 -25.91
N GLY A 7 -12.91 -21.77 -25.17
CA GLY A 7 -12.93 -21.74 -23.71
C GLY A 7 -13.82 -20.60 -23.18
N LEU A 8 -13.59 -19.38 -23.67
CA LEU A 8 -14.39 -18.20 -23.30
C LEU A 8 -15.86 -18.38 -23.71
N LEU A 9 -16.13 -18.76 -24.96
CA LEU A 9 -17.51 -18.95 -25.45
C LEU A 9 -18.28 -20.01 -24.64
N THR A 10 -17.59 -21.07 -24.22
CA THR A 10 -18.20 -22.09 -23.35
C THR A 10 -18.58 -21.51 -21.99
N GLY A 11 -17.67 -20.80 -21.33
CA GLY A 11 -17.95 -20.16 -20.03
C GLY A 11 -19.09 -19.12 -20.11
N ILE A 12 -19.07 -18.30 -21.16
CA ILE A 12 -20.13 -17.32 -21.46
C ILE A 12 -21.47 -18.01 -21.67
N SER A 13 -21.50 -19.10 -22.45
CA SER A 13 -22.71 -19.89 -22.70
C SER A 13 -23.27 -20.50 -21.40
N MET A 14 -22.40 -21.00 -20.52
CA MET A 14 -22.82 -21.55 -19.22
C MET A 14 -23.51 -20.49 -18.35
N LEU A 15 -22.96 -19.28 -18.28
CA LEU A 15 -23.55 -18.17 -17.50
C LEU A 15 -24.86 -17.68 -18.10
N ASN A 16 -24.91 -17.50 -19.42
CA ASN A 16 -26.15 -17.11 -20.12
C ASN A 16 -27.25 -18.15 -19.91
N LYS A 17 -26.94 -19.44 -20.07
CA LYS A 17 -27.89 -20.54 -19.85
C LYS A 17 -28.36 -20.62 -18.41
N ALA A 18 -27.47 -20.45 -17.43
CA ALA A 18 -27.86 -20.45 -16.01
C ALA A 18 -28.85 -19.31 -15.69
N ARG A 19 -28.68 -18.15 -16.31
CA ARG A 19 -29.60 -17.01 -16.19
C ARG A 19 -30.93 -17.27 -16.89
N GLU A 20 -30.92 -17.76 -18.13
CA GLU A 20 -32.12 -18.09 -18.90
C GLU A 20 -32.96 -19.20 -18.24
N GLU A 21 -32.30 -20.19 -17.65
CA GLU A 21 -32.93 -21.29 -16.91
C GLU A 21 -33.28 -20.91 -15.46
N HIS A 22 -33.08 -19.66 -15.05
CA HIS A 22 -33.36 -19.14 -13.70
C HIS A 22 -32.71 -19.98 -12.57
N LYS A 23 -31.53 -20.54 -12.83
CA LYS A 23 -30.75 -21.31 -11.85
C LYS A 23 -30.04 -20.43 -10.82
N VAL A 24 -29.90 -19.15 -11.12
CA VAL A 24 -29.34 -18.11 -10.24
C VAL A 24 -30.41 -17.03 -9.99
N PRO A 25 -30.37 -16.34 -8.85
CA PRO A 25 -31.29 -15.23 -8.59
C PRO A 25 -31.22 -14.15 -9.68
N GLU A 26 -32.34 -13.52 -10.03
CA GLU A 26 -32.36 -12.49 -11.09
C GLU A 26 -31.43 -11.31 -10.79
N ARG A 27 -31.29 -10.95 -9.51
CA ARG A 27 -30.42 -9.87 -9.01
C ARG A 27 -28.98 -10.33 -8.73
N SER A 28 -28.62 -11.58 -9.04
CA SER A 28 -27.24 -12.04 -8.93
C SER A 28 -26.39 -11.45 -10.04
N THR A 29 -25.11 -11.23 -9.76
CA THR A 29 -24.15 -10.85 -10.79
C THR A 29 -23.32 -12.04 -11.21
N SER A 30 -23.06 -12.10 -12.52
CA SER A 30 -22.17 -13.06 -13.15
C SER A 30 -20.84 -12.38 -13.41
N ILE A 31 -19.74 -13.12 -13.30
CA ILE A 31 -18.39 -12.64 -13.58
C ILE A 31 -17.65 -13.72 -14.37
N ILE A 32 -16.87 -13.33 -15.37
CA ILE A 32 -15.90 -14.21 -16.01
C ILE A 32 -14.50 -13.76 -15.65
N ILE A 33 -13.69 -14.70 -15.18
CA ILE A 33 -12.25 -14.54 -14.98
C ILE A 33 -11.56 -15.56 -15.88
N MET A 34 -10.73 -15.09 -16.81
CA MET A 34 -9.93 -15.91 -17.71
C MET A 34 -8.47 -15.79 -17.34
N LEU A 35 -7.75 -16.91 -17.31
CA LEU A 35 -6.32 -16.97 -17.05
C LEU A 35 -5.62 -17.63 -18.24
N THR A 36 -4.56 -17.00 -18.74
CA THR A 36 -3.74 -17.56 -19.83
C THR A 36 -2.28 -17.17 -19.71
N ASP A 37 -1.39 -18.07 -20.10
CA ASP A 37 0.06 -17.91 -20.13
C ASP A 37 0.61 -17.67 -21.55
N GLY A 38 -0.26 -17.60 -22.56
CA GLY A 38 0.18 -17.50 -23.95
C GLY A 38 -0.93 -17.24 -24.96
N ASP A 39 -0.53 -16.99 -26.20
CA ASP A 39 -1.46 -16.64 -27.28
C ASP A 39 -2.33 -17.82 -27.77
N ALA A 40 -3.49 -17.47 -28.34
CA ALA A 40 -4.37 -18.43 -29.00
C ALA A 40 -3.67 -19.07 -30.21
N ASN A 41 -3.40 -20.37 -30.14
CA ASN A 41 -2.71 -21.13 -31.20
C ASN A 41 -3.49 -22.37 -31.67
N MET A 42 -4.70 -22.58 -31.13
CA MET A 42 -5.64 -23.63 -31.55
C MET A 42 -7.03 -23.04 -31.77
N GLY A 43 -7.74 -23.52 -32.79
CA GLY A 43 -9.08 -23.01 -33.13
C GLY A 43 -9.01 -21.62 -33.79
N VAL A 44 -9.84 -20.69 -33.32
CA VAL A 44 -9.78 -19.28 -33.76
C VAL A 44 -8.62 -18.60 -33.05
N SER A 45 -7.61 -18.18 -33.81
CA SER A 45 -6.38 -17.54 -33.29
C SER A 45 -6.27 -16.04 -33.56
N LYS A 46 -7.08 -15.47 -34.46
CA LYS A 46 -7.01 -14.04 -34.80
C LYS A 46 -7.59 -13.18 -33.66
N PRO A 47 -6.78 -12.30 -33.02
CA PRO A 47 -7.22 -11.47 -31.88
C PRO A 47 -8.54 -10.74 -32.10
N GLU A 48 -8.69 -10.07 -33.26
CA GLU A 48 -9.86 -9.24 -33.57
C GLU A 48 -11.13 -10.09 -33.68
N LYS A 49 -11.00 -11.33 -34.19
CA LYS A 49 -12.13 -12.25 -34.30
C LYS A 49 -12.55 -12.81 -32.95
N ILE A 50 -11.58 -13.07 -32.07
CA ILE A 50 -11.86 -13.53 -30.70
C ILE A 50 -12.58 -12.42 -29.93
N GLN A 51 -12.07 -11.19 -29.98
CA GLN A 51 -12.69 -10.01 -29.37
C GLN A 51 -14.14 -9.83 -29.84
N GLU A 52 -14.38 -9.88 -31.16
CA GLU A 52 -15.71 -9.79 -31.74
C GLU A 52 -16.66 -10.90 -31.23
N ASN A 53 -16.19 -12.15 -31.23
CA ASN A 53 -16.97 -13.29 -30.77
C ASN A 53 -17.35 -13.16 -29.28
N VAL A 54 -16.38 -12.80 -28.44
CA VAL A 54 -16.55 -12.64 -26.99
C VAL A 54 -17.51 -11.49 -26.69
N ARG A 55 -17.31 -10.32 -27.31
CA ARG A 55 -18.19 -9.15 -27.15
C ARG A 55 -19.64 -9.47 -27.52
N ASN A 56 -19.85 -10.15 -28.64
CA ASN A 56 -21.18 -10.54 -29.09
C ASN A 56 -21.84 -11.56 -28.15
N ALA A 57 -21.05 -12.48 -27.57
CA ALA A 57 -21.57 -13.51 -26.68
C ALA A 57 -21.90 -12.98 -25.27
N ILE A 58 -21.11 -12.03 -24.74
CA ILE A 58 -21.37 -11.37 -23.46
C ILE A 58 -22.52 -10.37 -23.59
N GLY A 59 -22.51 -9.55 -24.64
CA GLY A 59 -23.57 -8.57 -24.91
C GLY A 59 -23.78 -7.56 -23.79
N GLY A 60 -22.70 -7.15 -23.10
CA GLY A 60 -22.74 -6.18 -21.99
C GLY A 60 -23.36 -6.69 -20.68
N LYS A 61 -23.67 -8.00 -20.56
CA LYS A 61 -24.40 -8.53 -19.40
C LYS A 61 -23.58 -8.68 -18.12
N PHE A 62 -22.27 -8.90 -18.23
CA PHE A 62 -21.36 -9.17 -17.12
C PHE A 62 -19.92 -8.84 -17.51
N PRO A 63 -19.01 -8.60 -16.53
CA PRO A 63 -17.65 -8.20 -16.81
C PRO A 63 -16.77 -9.39 -17.18
N LEU A 64 -15.79 -9.15 -18.04
CA LEU A 64 -14.71 -10.08 -18.35
C LEU A 64 -13.39 -9.56 -17.80
N TYR A 65 -12.82 -10.33 -16.87
CA TYR A 65 -11.49 -10.09 -16.34
C TYR A 65 -10.47 -11.05 -16.95
N ASN A 66 -9.35 -10.50 -17.44
CA ASN A 66 -8.31 -11.28 -18.10
C ASN A 66 -7.02 -11.24 -17.26
N LEU A 67 -6.53 -12.41 -16.87
CA LEU A 67 -5.29 -12.58 -16.13
C LEU A 67 -4.23 -13.14 -17.09
N GLY A 68 -3.21 -12.34 -17.36
CA GLY A 68 -2.07 -12.75 -18.19
C GLY A 68 -0.93 -13.23 -17.32
N PHE A 69 -0.58 -14.52 -17.41
CA PHE A 69 0.48 -15.13 -16.62
C PHE A 69 1.82 -15.08 -17.37
N GLY A 70 2.82 -14.41 -16.79
CA GLY A 70 4.14 -14.22 -17.38
C GLY A 70 4.19 -13.17 -18.50
N ASN A 71 5.28 -13.22 -19.28
CA ASN A 71 5.58 -12.25 -20.34
C ASN A 71 5.30 -12.76 -21.77
N ASN A 72 5.06 -14.06 -21.95
CA ASN A 72 4.96 -14.70 -23.27
C ASN A 72 3.54 -14.66 -23.88
N LEU A 73 2.86 -13.52 -23.75
CA LEU A 73 1.49 -13.33 -24.23
C LEU A 73 1.26 -11.91 -24.75
N ASN A 74 0.30 -11.76 -25.66
CA ASN A 74 -0.16 -10.46 -26.12
C ASN A 74 -1.09 -9.81 -25.09
N TYR A 75 -0.51 -9.01 -24.19
CA TYR A 75 -1.26 -8.38 -23.11
C TYR A 75 -2.19 -7.26 -23.62
N ASN A 76 -1.78 -6.52 -24.65
CA ASN A 76 -2.61 -5.50 -25.29
C ASN A 76 -3.93 -6.11 -25.80
N PHE A 77 -3.88 -7.32 -26.37
CA PHE A 77 -5.07 -8.07 -26.77
C PHE A 77 -5.99 -8.41 -25.58
N LEU A 78 -5.42 -8.88 -24.46
CA LEU A 78 -6.18 -9.19 -23.25
C LEU A 78 -6.83 -7.94 -22.65
N GLU A 79 -6.09 -6.85 -22.58
CA GLU A 79 -6.55 -5.57 -22.05
C GLU A 79 -7.68 -4.99 -22.90
N SER A 80 -7.50 -4.91 -24.22
CA SER A 80 -8.55 -4.46 -25.13
C SER A 80 -9.82 -5.31 -25.01
N MET A 81 -9.68 -6.64 -24.94
CA MET A 81 -10.84 -7.52 -24.80
C MET A 81 -11.59 -7.32 -23.47
N ALA A 82 -10.88 -7.11 -22.36
CA ALA A 82 -11.48 -6.87 -21.06
C ALA A 82 -12.21 -5.52 -21.03
N LEU A 83 -11.58 -4.46 -21.56
CA LEU A 83 -12.15 -3.11 -21.66
C LEU A 83 -13.43 -3.09 -22.50
N GLU A 84 -13.49 -3.83 -23.62
CA GLU A 84 -14.70 -3.95 -24.44
C GLU A 84 -15.88 -4.63 -23.71
N ASN A 85 -15.60 -5.32 -22.60
CA ASN A 85 -16.57 -6.11 -21.85
C ASN A 85 -16.65 -5.67 -20.38
N HIS A 86 -16.47 -4.37 -20.10
CA HIS A 86 -16.62 -3.76 -18.76
C HIS A 86 -15.78 -4.40 -17.65
N GLY A 87 -14.64 -4.99 -17.99
CA GLY A 87 -13.68 -5.53 -17.03
C GLY A 87 -12.28 -4.93 -17.22
N LEU A 88 -11.29 -5.57 -16.61
CA LEU A 88 -9.89 -5.17 -16.68
C LEU A 88 -8.98 -6.38 -16.94
N ALA A 89 -7.79 -6.11 -17.46
CA ALA A 89 -6.72 -7.10 -17.51
C ALA A 89 -5.71 -6.86 -16.39
N ARG A 90 -5.15 -7.93 -15.84
CA ARG A 90 -4.04 -7.87 -14.87
C ARG A 90 -2.97 -8.87 -15.25
N ARG A 91 -1.71 -8.44 -15.19
CA ARG A 91 -0.56 -9.33 -15.36
C ARG A 91 -0.22 -10.01 -14.03
N ILE A 92 0.09 -11.30 -14.11
CA ILE A 92 0.58 -12.13 -13.02
C ILE A 92 2.02 -12.47 -13.36
N TYR A 93 2.98 -12.00 -12.57
CA TYR A 93 4.41 -12.21 -12.85
C TYR A 93 4.92 -13.54 -12.29
N GLU A 94 5.88 -14.15 -12.99
CA GLU A 94 6.59 -15.37 -12.56
C GLU A 94 7.84 -15.05 -11.73
N ASP A 95 8.25 -15.98 -10.86
CA ASP A 95 9.47 -15.86 -10.05
C ASP A 95 10.73 -15.63 -10.90
N SER A 96 10.79 -16.21 -12.10
CA SER A 96 11.92 -16.08 -13.03
C SER A 96 11.98 -14.76 -13.81
N ASP A 97 10.88 -13.99 -13.84
CA ASP A 97 10.80 -12.72 -14.58
C ASP A 97 11.40 -11.53 -13.80
N ALA A 98 11.75 -11.73 -12.52
CA ALA A 98 12.31 -10.70 -11.64
C ALA A 98 13.65 -10.10 -12.11
N ASN A 99 14.35 -10.76 -13.04
CA ASN A 99 15.61 -10.29 -13.62
C ASN A 99 15.43 -9.35 -14.84
N LEU A 100 14.22 -9.20 -15.39
CA LEU A 100 13.98 -8.41 -16.62
C LEU A 100 13.43 -6.99 -16.36
N LEU A 101 13.15 -6.62 -15.10
CA LEU A 101 12.49 -5.35 -14.74
C LEU A 101 13.42 -4.38 -13.97
N GLU A 102 14.67 -4.21 -14.40
CA GLU A 102 15.56 -3.20 -13.80
C GLU A 102 15.13 -1.74 -14.11
N ASN A 103 14.30 -1.51 -15.14
CA ASN A 103 13.92 -0.16 -15.58
C ASN A 103 12.49 0.29 -15.22
N HIS A 104 11.67 -0.53 -14.56
CA HIS A 104 10.29 -0.20 -14.18
C HIS A 104 10.10 -0.26 -12.65
N GLY A 105 10.65 0.73 -11.94
CA GLY A 105 10.68 0.79 -10.46
C GLY A 105 9.33 0.82 -9.73
N LEU A 106 8.19 0.86 -10.44
CA LEU A 106 6.85 0.79 -9.84
C LEU A 106 6.30 -0.65 -9.78
N ALA A 107 6.55 -1.50 -10.78
CA ALA A 107 6.09 -2.89 -10.78
C ALA A 107 6.92 -3.77 -9.83
N ARG A 108 8.23 -3.49 -9.70
CA ARG A 108 9.12 -4.20 -8.78
C ARG A 108 8.73 -4.04 -7.30
N ARG A 109 8.18 -2.87 -6.93
CA ARG A 109 7.80 -2.54 -5.53
C ARG A 109 6.56 -3.28 -5.01
N ILE A 110 5.73 -3.88 -5.88
CA ILE A 110 4.48 -4.55 -5.47
C ILE A 110 4.65 -6.08 -5.42
N TYR A 111 5.57 -6.66 -6.19
CA TYR A 111 5.66 -8.11 -6.40
C TYR A 111 7.06 -8.68 -6.11
N GLU A 112 7.73 -8.17 -5.07
CA GLU A 112 9.11 -8.56 -4.70
C GLU A 112 9.25 -9.96 -4.07
N ASP A 113 8.14 -10.66 -3.79
CA ASP A 113 8.09 -12.10 -3.51
C ASP A 113 6.92 -12.71 -4.33
N SER A 114 7.24 -13.30 -5.49
CA SER A 114 6.30 -13.74 -6.53
C SER A 114 5.63 -15.09 -6.24
N ASP A 115 4.82 -15.16 -5.17
CA ASP A 115 3.87 -16.27 -5.05
C ASP A 115 2.67 -15.94 -5.98
N ALA A 116 2.72 -16.39 -7.23
CA ALA A 116 1.69 -16.10 -8.24
C ALA A 116 0.27 -16.46 -7.76
N ASN A 117 0.18 -17.42 -6.82
CA ASN A 117 -1.04 -17.73 -6.07
C ASN A 117 -1.60 -16.53 -5.28
N LEU A 118 -0.79 -15.67 -4.67
CA LEU A 118 -1.17 -14.48 -3.89
C LEU A 118 -1.62 -13.37 -4.82
N GLN A 119 -0.96 -13.21 -5.98
CA GLN A 119 -1.41 -12.26 -7.01
C GLN A 119 -2.80 -12.65 -7.53
N LEU A 120 -3.01 -13.95 -7.79
CA LEU A 120 -4.31 -14.49 -8.18
C LEU A 120 -5.36 -14.35 -7.07
N GLN A 121 -5.00 -14.63 -5.83
CA GLN A 121 -5.88 -14.49 -4.67
C GLN A 121 -6.28 -13.03 -4.45
N GLY A 122 -5.32 -12.10 -4.45
CA GLY A 122 -5.57 -10.68 -4.28
C GLY A 122 -6.48 -10.13 -5.37
N PHE A 123 -6.23 -10.50 -6.64
CA PHE A 123 -7.14 -10.16 -7.72
C PHE A 123 -8.56 -10.70 -7.50
N TYR A 124 -8.68 -11.97 -7.09
CA TYR A 124 -9.99 -12.55 -6.83
C TYR A 124 -10.71 -11.83 -5.68
N GLU A 125 -10.02 -11.51 -4.59
CA GLU A 125 -10.59 -10.77 -3.45
C GLU A 125 -11.13 -9.39 -3.85
N GLU A 126 -10.48 -8.70 -4.80
CA GLU A 126 -10.95 -7.41 -5.33
C GLU A 126 -12.29 -7.52 -6.07
N VAL A 127 -12.54 -8.63 -6.78
CA VAL A 127 -13.74 -8.79 -7.63
C VAL A 127 -14.77 -9.79 -7.08
N ALA A 128 -14.47 -10.49 -5.98
CA ALA A 128 -15.29 -11.58 -5.44
C ALA A 128 -16.61 -11.11 -4.82
N ASN A 129 -16.65 -9.88 -4.29
CA ASN A 129 -17.77 -9.40 -3.48
C ASN A 129 -18.43 -8.14 -4.07
N PRO A 130 -19.17 -8.25 -5.18
CA PRO A 130 -19.94 -7.15 -5.74
C PRO A 130 -21.12 -6.79 -4.83
N LEU A 131 -21.14 -5.53 -4.38
CA LEU A 131 -22.17 -4.98 -3.48
C LEU A 131 -23.31 -4.32 -4.25
N LEU A 132 -22.99 -3.58 -5.32
CA LEU A 132 -23.96 -2.91 -6.18
C LEU A 132 -23.66 -3.17 -7.65
N THR A 133 -24.71 -3.18 -8.47
CA THR A 133 -24.63 -3.19 -9.93
C THR A 133 -25.28 -1.95 -10.52
N SER A 134 -24.87 -1.57 -11.74
CA SER A 134 -25.40 -0.40 -12.46
C SER A 134 -25.41 0.86 -11.60
N VAL A 135 -24.26 1.16 -11.00
CA VAL A 135 -24.07 2.35 -10.20
C VAL A 135 -24.02 3.57 -11.11
N GLU A 136 -24.84 4.57 -10.83
CA GLU A 136 -24.89 5.84 -11.55
C GLU A 136 -24.77 6.99 -10.55
N VAL A 137 -23.84 7.90 -10.81
CA VAL A 137 -23.70 9.16 -10.09
C VAL A 137 -24.26 10.27 -10.97
N GLY A 138 -25.46 10.72 -10.63
CA GLY A 138 -26.21 11.76 -11.30
C GLY A 138 -25.94 13.14 -10.70
N TYR A 139 -25.92 14.14 -11.58
CA TYR A 139 -25.71 15.55 -11.24
C TYR A 139 -26.76 16.42 -11.95
N PRO A 140 -27.12 17.60 -11.41
CA PRO A 140 -28.08 18.50 -12.03
C PRO A 140 -27.70 18.88 -13.46
N GLU A 141 -28.71 18.96 -14.34
CA GLU A 141 -28.50 19.36 -15.74
C GLU A 141 -27.87 20.76 -15.81
N ASN A 142 -26.84 20.90 -16.65
CA ASN A 142 -26.07 22.13 -16.87
C ASN A 142 -25.21 22.61 -15.68
N ALA A 143 -25.12 21.86 -14.57
CA ALA A 143 -24.22 22.23 -13.47
C ALA A 143 -22.75 21.87 -13.75
N ILE A 144 -22.49 20.95 -14.69
CA ILE A 144 -21.18 20.38 -14.94
C ILE A 144 -20.77 20.60 -16.40
N GLN A 145 -19.57 21.16 -16.59
CA GLN A 145 -18.95 21.37 -17.90
C GLN A 145 -18.23 20.11 -18.40
N ASP A 146 -17.44 19.47 -17.53
CA ASP A 146 -16.71 18.25 -17.84
C ASP A 146 -16.84 17.26 -16.70
N LEU A 147 -17.02 15.98 -17.01
CA LEU A 147 -17.20 14.93 -16.02
C LEU A 147 -16.41 13.69 -16.43
N THR A 148 -15.75 13.06 -15.46
CA THR A 148 -15.20 11.71 -15.64
C THR A 148 -16.33 10.68 -15.80
N GLN A 149 -16.00 9.42 -16.03
CA GLN A 149 -16.98 8.33 -15.97
C GLN A 149 -17.82 8.43 -14.68
N ASN A 150 -19.13 8.33 -14.82
CA ASN A 150 -20.10 8.43 -13.72
C ASN A 150 -21.06 7.24 -13.67
N THR A 151 -20.91 6.27 -14.59
CA THR A 151 -21.66 5.03 -14.62
C THR A 151 -20.70 3.85 -14.49
N TYR A 152 -21.00 2.92 -13.60
CA TYR A 152 -20.16 1.78 -13.27
C TYR A 152 -21.00 0.52 -13.18
N GLN A 153 -20.57 -0.53 -13.86
CA GLN A 153 -21.35 -1.77 -13.91
C GLN A 153 -21.38 -2.49 -12.55
N HIS A 154 -20.30 -2.38 -11.77
CA HIS A 154 -20.15 -3.03 -10.47
C HIS A 154 -19.44 -2.11 -9.48
N PHE A 155 -19.81 -2.25 -8.20
CA PHE A 155 -19.08 -1.72 -7.06
C PHE A 155 -18.79 -2.88 -6.09
N TYR A 156 -17.52 -3.05 -5.73
CA TYR A 156 -17.04 -4.20 -4.95
C TYR A 156 -16.75 -3.81 -3.50
N ASP A 157 -16.89 -4.76 -2.57
CA ASP A 157 -16.51 -4.58 -1.17
C ASP A 157 -15.01 -4.28 -1.05
N GLY A 158 -14.66 -3.23 -0.30
CA GLY A 158 -13.30 -2.72 -0.20
C GLY A 158 -12.81 -1.87 -1.39
N SER A 159 -13.62 -1.68 -2.43
CA SER A 159 -13.31 -0.77 -3.56
C SER A 159 -13.88 0.64 -3.34
N GLU A 160 -13.50 1.58 -4.21
CA GLU A 160 -13.99 2.97 -4.19
C GLU A 160 -14.34 3.42 -5.61
N ILE A 161 -15.42 4.18 -5.75
CA ILE A 161 -15.76 4.89 -6.99
C ILE A 161 -15.45 6.37 -6.78
N VAL A 162 -14.60 6.91 -7.65
CA VAL A 162 -14.24 8.34 -7.64
C VAL A 162 -14.72 8.97 -8.95
N VAL A 163 -15.56 10.00 -8.83
CA VAL A 163 -16.03 10.81 -9.95
C VAL A 163 -15.56 12.24 -9.73
N ALA A 164 -14.93 12.82 -10.74
CA ALA A 164 -14.46 14.20 -10.71
C ALA A 164 -15.05 14.97 -11.89
N GLY A 165 -15.28 16.27 -11.68
CA GLY A 165 -15.81 17.12 -12.73
C GLY A 165 -15.48 18.59 -12.51
N ARG A 166 -15.74 19.37 -13.55
CA ARG A 166 -15.60 20.83 -13.55
C ARG A 166 -16.98 21.46 -13.61
N LEU A 167 -17.29 22.31 -12.64
CA LEU A 167 -18.56 23.03 -12.58
C LEU A 167 -18.67 24.02 -13.74
N ALA A 168 -19.90 24.23 -14.22
CA ALA A 168 -20.19 25.21 -15.27
C ALA A 168 -20.32 26.64 -14.73
N ASP A 169 -20.79 26.78 -13.49
CA ASP A 169 -20.96 28.04 -12.78
C ASP A 169 -20.21 27.96 -11.44
N GLU A 170 -19.27 28.89 -11.22
CA GLU A 170 -18.48 28.97 -9.99
C GLU A 170 -19.29 29.61 -8.85
N ASP A 171 -20.38 30.34 -9.14
CA ASP A 171 -21.20 31.07 -8.17
C ASP A 171 -22.40 30.25 -7.64
N MET A 172 -22.39 28.92 -7.84
CA MET A 172 -23.48 28.05 -7.42
C MET A 172 -23.52 27.90 -5.89
N ASN A 173 -24.64 28.26 -5.24
CA ASN A 173 -24.71 28.25 -3.77
C ASN A 173 -24.79 26.83 -3.17
N SER A 174 -25.44 25.88 -3.85
CA SER A 174 -25.47 24.48 -3.42
C SER A 174 -25.22 23.55 -4.60
N PHE A 175 -24.56 22.42 -4.33
CA PHE A 175 -24.27 21.37 -5.31
C PHE A 175 -24.87 20.05 -4.84
N ARG A 176 -25.59 19.36 -5.72
CA ARG A 176 -26.27 18.11 -5.40
C ARG A 176 -25.72 16.96 -6.24
N ALA A 177 -25.56 15.80 -5.62
CA ALA A 177 -25.24 14.55 -6.30
C ALA A 177 -26.22 13.45 -5.89
N ASP A 178 -26.73 12.69 -6.85
CA ASP A 178 -27.62 11.55 -6.64
C ASP A 178 -26.92 10.25 -7.06
N VAL A 179 -26.69 9.35 -6.12
CA VAL A 179 -26.12 8.02 -6.38
C VAL A 179 -27.25 6.98 -6.43
N LYS A 180 -27.32 6.22 -7.52
CA LYS A 180 -28.26 5.12 -7.72
C LYS A 180 -27.51 3.83 -7.99
N GLY A 181 -28.06 2.69 -7.60
CA GLY A 181 -27.52 1.38 -7.93
C GLY A 181 -28.43 0.24 -7.48
N HIS A 182 -28.17 -0.97 -7.96
CA HIS A 182 -28.97 -2.16 -7.63
C HIS A 182 -28.18 -3.08 -6.70
N GLY A 183 -28.67 -3.27 -5.48
CA GLY A 183 -28.16 -4.30 -4.57
C GLY A 183 -28.81 -5.67 -4.85
N ALA A 184 -28.30 -6.69 -4.16
CA ALA A 184 -28.83 -8.06 -4.26
C ALA A 184 -30.28 -8.18 -3.77
N ILE A 185 -30.70 -7.31 -2.84
CA ILE A 185 -32.04 -7.34 -2.23
C ILE A 185 -32.86 -6.11 -2.65
N ASN A 186 -32.29 -4.91 -2.49
CA ASN A 186 -32.95 -3.63 -2.70
C ASN A 186 -32.14 -2.71 -3.62
N ASP A 187 -32.80 -1.73 -4.21
CA ASP A 187 -32.14 -0.62 -4.88
C ASP A 187 -31.58 0.36 -3.85
N LEU A 188 -30.42 0.94 -4.15
CA LEU A 188 -29.82 2.03 -3.41
C LEU A 188 -30.16 3.33 -4.12
N THR A 189 -30.61 4.32 -3.35
CA THR A 189 -30.65 5.71 -3.78
C THR A 189 -30.14 6.55 -2.62
N PHE A 190 -29.11 7.33 -2.89
CA PHE A 190 -28.46 8.22 -1.92
C PHE A 190 -28.35 9.60 -2.57
N THR A 191 -28.70 10.64 -1.83
CA THR A 191 -28.64 12.03 -2.31
C THR A 191 -27.81 12.81 -1.31
N GLU A 192 -26.80 13.49 -1.81
CA GLU A 192 -25.97 14.40 -1.03
C GLU A 192 -26.11 15.82 -1.59
N GLU A 193 -26.26 16.80 -0.71
CA GLU A 193 -26.28 18.22 -1.07
C GLU A 193 -25.25 18.97 -0.23
N VAL A 194 -24.40 19.74 -0.89
CA VAL A 194 -23.27 20.45 -0.29
C VAL A 194 -23.49 21.95 -0.45
N ASP A 195 -23.33 22.70 0.64
CA ASP A 195 -23.22 24.16 0.60
C ASP A 195 -21.81 24.54 0.15
N MET A 196 -21.72 25.18 -1.02
CA MET A 196 -20.44 25.51 -1.64
C MET A 196 -19.68 26.58 -0.86
N LYS A 197 -20.37 27.48 -0.15
CA LYS A 197 -19.73 28.56 0.62
C LYS A 197 -19.08 28.02 1.89
N GLU A 198 -19.77 27.14 2.59
CA GLU A 198 -19.22 26.47 3.77
C GLU A 198 -17.99 25.63 3.39
N MET A 199 -18.06 24.91 2.26
CA MET A 199 -16.93 24.13 1.76
C MET A 199 -15.74 25.02 1.36
N GLU A 200 -15.99 26.16 0.71
CA GLU A 200 -14.94 27.12 0.34
C GLU A 200 -14.23 27.69 1.59
N GLU A 201 -14.98 28.00 2.66
CA GLU A 201 -14.42 28.43 3.94
C GLU A 201 -13.58 27.34 4.60
N ALA A 202 -14.06 26.08 4.62
CA ALA A 202 -13.32 24.94 5.15
C ALA A 202 -12.03 24.63 4.37
N LEU A 203 -12.04 24.84 3.05
CA LEU A 203 -10.85 24.68 2.20
C LEU A 203 -9.83 25.80 2.42
N LYS A 204 -10.27 27.05 2.68
CA LYS A 204 -9.36 28.16 3.01
C LYS A 204 -8.52 27.89 4.26
N GLU A 205 -9.08 27.24 5.29
CA GLU A 205 -8.32 26.84 6.48
C GLU A 205 -7.24 25.77 6.18
N ARG A 206 -7.39 25.05 5.06
CA ARG A 206 -6.50 23.95 4.64
C ARG A 206 -5.81 24.20 3.29
N ASP A 207 -5.77 25.46 2.84
CA ASP A 207 -5.31 25.83 1.50
C ASP A 207 -3.83 25.45 1.27
N TYR A 208 -3.02 25.48 2.32
CA TYR A 208 -1.62 25.02 2.29
C TYR A 208 -1.46 23.50 2.07
N ILE A 209 -2.51 22.70 2.32
CA ILE A 209 -2.53 21.24 2.13
C ILE A 209 -3.13 20.89 0.77
N PHE A 210 -4.25 21.52 0.41
CA PHE A 210 -5.06 21.10 -0.73
C PHE A 210 -4.90 21.95 -1.98
N GLY A 211 -4.30 23.15 -1.90
CA GLY A 211 -3.97 24.03 -3.03
C GLY A 211 -4.80 23.82 -4.30
N ASN A 212 -4.14 23.50 -5.42
CA ASN A 212 -4.81 23.11 -6.68
C ASN A 212 -4.96 21.58 -6.85
N TYR A 213 -4.88 20.81 -5.77
CA TYR A 213 -4.86 19.35 -5.83
C TYR A 213 -6.14 18.76 -6.44
N ILE A 214 -7.31 19.29 -6.09
CA ILE A 214 -8.60 18.80 -6.60
C ILE A 214 -8.71 18.99 -8.11
N GLU A 215 -8.26 20.13 -8.63
CA GLU A 215 -8.21 20.38 -10.08
C GLU A 215 -7.21 19.43 -10.77
N ARG A 216 -6.04 19.22 -10.17
CA ARG A 216 -5.03 18.28 -10.69
C ARG A 216 -5.51 16.83 -10.65
N LEU A 217 -6.30 16.45 -9.64
CA LEU A 217 -6.95 15.14 -9.53
C LEU A 217 -7.94 14.92 -10.67
N TRP A 218 -8.83 15.90 -10.91
CA TRP A 218 -9.73 15.86 -12.07
C TRP A 218 -8.95 15.71 -13.37
N ALA A 219 -7.88 16.50 -13.57
CA ALA A 219 -7.07 16.42 -14.77
C ALA A 219 -6.41 15.05 -14.95
N TYR A 220 -5.84 14.49 -13.87
CA TYR A 220 -5.22 13.17 -13.87
C TYR A 220 -6.22 12.06 -14.27
N LEU A 221 -7.38 12.00 -13.59
CA LEU A 221 -8.42 11.01 -13.89
C LEU A 221 -8.95 11.16 -15.32
N THR A 222 -9.14 12.39 -15.78
CA THR A 222 -9.58 12.66 -17.16
C THR A 222 -8.55 12.18 -18.18
N ILE A 223 -7.26 12.44 -17.96
CA ILE A 223 -6.18 11.99 -18.85
C ILE A 223 -6.13 10.46 -18.91
N GLU A 224 -6.17 9.77 -17.77
CA GLU A 224 -6.12 8.29 -17.74
C GLU A 224 -7.33 7.69 -18.47
N GLN A 225 -8.54 8.22 -18.28
CA GLN A 225 -9.73 7.77 -19.01
C GLN A 225 -9.65 8.03 -20.53
N LEU A 226 -9.05 9.15 -20.95
CA LEU A 226 -8.82 9.41 -22.37
C LEU A 226 -7.80 8.42 -22.96
N LEU A 227 -6.74 8.09 -22.22
CA LEU A 227 -5.73 7.12 -22.63
C LEU A 227 -6.31 5.70 -22.73
N GLU A 228 -7.18 5.29 -21.80
CA GLU A 228 -7.90 4.00 -21.87
C GLU A 228 -8.82 3.94 -23.09
N LYS A 229 -9.68 4.95 -23.29
CA LYS A 229 -10.58 5.02 -24.46
C LYS A 229 -9.81 4.98 -25.78
N ARG A 230 -8.64 5.61 -25.83
CA ARG A 230 -7.76 5.64 -27.00
C ARG A 230 -7.25 4.24 -27.40
N LYS A 231 -7.14 3.28 -26.48
CA LYS A 231 -6.64 1.92 -26.77
C LYS A 231 -7.52 1.18 -27.79
N ASN A 232 -8.84 1.32 -27.66
CA ASN A 232 -9.81 0.64 -28.53
C ASN A 232 -10.34 1.53 -29.68
N ALA A 233 -10.02 2.82 -29.69
CA ALA A 233 -10.47 3.75 -30.73
C ALA A 233 -9.70 3.59 -32.05
N GLN A 234 -10.35 3.90 -33.18
CA GLN A 234 -9.76 3.86 -34.51
C GLN A 234 -9.98 5.16 -35.30
N GLY A 235 -9.10 5.42 -36.27
CA GLY A 235 -9.21 6.57 -37.17
C GLY A 235 -9.33 7.92 -36.44
N LYS A 236 -10.31 8.72 -36.86
CA LYS A 236 -10.52 10.09 -36.37
C LYS A 236 -10.83 10.17 -34.86
N GLU A 237 -11.49 9.16 -34.30
CA GLU A 237 -11.78 9.10 -32.87
C GLU A 237 -10.48 9.00 -32.06
N LYS A 238 -9.57 8.11 -32.48
CA LYS A 238 -8.26 7.94 -31.85
C LYS A 238 -7.43 9.23 -31.91
N GLU A 239 -7.45 9.92 -33.04
CA GLU A 239 -6.79 11.22 -33.23
C GLU A 239 -7.36 12.27 -32.26
N THR A 240 -8.69 12.33 -32.13
CA THR A 240 -9.38 13.29 -31.24
C THR A 240 -9.03 13.04 -29.78
N LEU A 241 -9.11 11.78 -29.32
CA LEU A 241 -8.75 11.39 -27.96
C LEU A 241 -7.27 11.66 -27.66
N THR A 242 -6.39 11.41 -28.64
CA THR A 242 -4.95 11.68 -28.50
C THR A 242 -4.69 13.18 -28.34
N ALA A 243 -5.35 14.02 -29.13
CA ALA A 243 -5.21 15.47 -29.04
C ALA A 243 -5.69 16.02 -27.69
N GLN A 244 -6.84 15.54 -27.20
CA GLN A 244 -7.39 15.96 -25.90
C GLN A 244 -6.48 15.54 -24.73
N ALA A 245 -6.01 14.29 -24.72
CA ALA A 245 -5.12 13.80 -23.67
C ALA A 245 -3.77 14.55 -23.68
N LEU A 246 -3.23 14.86 -24.87
CA LEU A 246 -2.01 15.64 -25.02
C LEU A 246 -2.19 17.08 -24.49
N ASP A 247 -3.27 17.76 -24.87
CA ASP A 247 -3.56 19.13 -24.44
C ASP A 247 -3.65 19.23 -22.92
N LEU A 248 -4.42 18.33 -22.27
CA LEU A 248 -4.51 18.27 -20.82
C LEU A 248 -3.17 17.91 -20.15
N SER A 249 -2.41 16.97 -20.72
CA SER A 249 -1.09 16.59 -20.20
C SER A 249 -0.14 17.79 -20.17
N LEU A 250 -0.11 18.58 -21.26
CA LEU A 250 0.71 19.77 -21.37
C LEU A 250 0.23 20.89 -20.43
N LYS A 251 -1.09 21.12 -20.36
CA LYS A 251 -1.71 22.13 -19.50
C LYS A 251 -1.39 21.92 -18.02
N TYR A 252 -1.42 20.67 -17.54
CA TYR A 252 -1.18 20.33 -16.13
C TYR A 252 0.25 19.83 -15.84
N HIS A 253 1.11 19.80 -16.86
CA HIS A 253 2.50 19.36 -16.79
C HIS A 253 2.66 17.91 -16.30
N PHE A 254 1.78 17.01 -16.75
CA PHE A 254 1.93 15.59 -16.51
C PHE A 254 2.84 14.96 -17.55
N VAL A 255 3.76 14.09 -17.11
CA VAL A 255 4.50 13.19 -18.00
C VAL A 255 3.65 11.94 -18.22
N THR A 256 3.17 11.78 -19.44
CA THR A 256 2.21 10.75 -19.88
C THR A 256 2.78 10.01 -21.08
N PRO A 257 2.14 8.96 -21.63
CA PRO A 257 2.65 8.30 -22.83
C PRO A 257 2.64 9.20 -24.09
N LEU A 258 2.13 10.43 -23.96
CA LEU A 258 2.06 11.44 -25.02
C LEU A 258 3.00 12.63 -24.79
N THR A 259 3.70 12.69 -23.64
CA THR A 259 4.51 13.84 -23.24
C THR A 259 5.80 13.42 -22.55
N SER A 260 6.83 14.26 -22.71
CA SER A 260 8.18 14.02 -22.21
C SER A 260 8.67 15.25 -21.47
N MET A 261 9.39 15.07 -20.36
CA MET A 261 10.08 16.17 -19.69
C MET A 261 11.53 16.23 -20.14
N VAL A 262 11.94 17.36 -20.72
CA VAL A 262 13.32 17.59 -21.18
C VAL A 262 14.02 18.53 -20.21
N VAL A 263 15.15 18.09 -19.65
CA VAL A 263 16.00 18.90 -18.77
C VAL A 263 17.23 19.33 -19.56
N THR A 264 17.34 20.64 -19.81
CA THR A 264 18.51 21.27 -20.43
C THR A 264 19.41 21.87 -19.35
N LYS A 265 20.71 21.60 -19.41
CA LYS A 265 21.71 22.24 -18.55
C LYS A 265 22.15 23.58 -19.19
N PRO A 266 22.37 24.65 -18.42
CA PRO A 266 22.94 25.90 -18.95
C PRO A 266 24.38 25.70 -19.48
N GLU A 267 24.73 26.51 -20.49
CA GLU A 267 25.75 26.30 -21.55
C GLU A 267 27.25 26.22 -21.15
N ASP A 268 27.63 25.49 -20.09
CA ASP A 268 29.06 25.28 -19.76
C ASP A 268 29.52 23.81 -19.73
N ASN A 269 28.69 22.88 -20.22
CA ASN A 269 29.14 21.51 -20.50
C ASN A 269 28.39 20.94 -21.72
N GLU A 270 29.15 20.41 -22.67
CA GLU A 270 28.68 19.88 -23.95
C GLU A 270 27.47 18.93 -23.81
N ASN A 271 26.38 19.26 -24.49
CA ASN A 271 25.25 18.42 -24.94
C ASN A 271 24.96 17.13 -24.14
N GLN A 272 24.42 17.26 -22.94
CA GLN A 272 23.67 16.18 -22.29
C GLN A 272 22.25 16.66 -21.98
N THR A 273 21.33 16.43 -22.93
CA THR A 273 19.88 16.54 -22.71
C THR A 273 19.40 15.28 -22.00
N ALA A 274 18.82 15.42 -20.81
CA ALA A 274 18.12 14.31 -20.15
C ALA A 274 16.64 14.36 -20.52
N ILE A 275 16.07 13.22 -20.94
CA ILE A 275 14.67 13.05 -21.30
C ILE A 275 14.04 12.09 -20.29
N ALA A 276 12.92 12.48 -19.68
CA ALA A 276 12.11 11.63 -18.82
C ALA A 276 10.76 11.37 -19.49
N ASP A 277 10.49 10.11 -19.79
CA ASP A 277 9.27 9.60 -20.43
C ASP A 277 8.49 8.67 -19.49
N LYS A 278 7.16 8.56 -19.66
CA LYS A 278 6.37 7.51 -18.98
C LYS A 278 6.69 6.18 -19.68
N PRO A 279 7.29 5.19 -18.99
CA PRO A 279 7.74 3.98 -19.65
C PRO A 279 6.53 3.09 -20.01
N GLY A 280 6.54 2.48 -21.19
CA GLY A 280 5.45 1.66 -21.73
C GLY A 280 5.48 0.21 -21.22
N GLU A 281 4.38 -0.53 -21.36
CA GLU A 281 4.26 -1.92 -20.89
C GLU A 281 4.86 -2.98 -21.84
N GLU A 282 5.55 -2.58 -22.91
CA GLU A 282 6.24 -3.50 -23.83
C GLU A 282 7.73 -3.66 -23.45
N PRO A 283 8.33 -4.85 -23.65
CA PRO A 283 9.76 -5.03 -23.46
C PRO A 283 10.53 -4.20 -24.47
N VAL A 284 11.33 -3.26 -23.98
CA VAL A 284 12.20 -2.40 -24.80
C VAL A 284 13.37 -3.24 -25.29
N ASP A 285 13.40 -3.52 -26.60
CA ASP A 285 14.56 -4.11 -27.27
C ASP A 285 15.78 -3.17 -27.15
N ALA A 286 16.94 -3.81 -26.92
CA ALA A 286 18.20 -3.22 -26.48
C ALA A 286 18.64 -1.94 -27.22
N VAL A 287 18.77 -0.84 -26.46
CA VAL A 287 19.73 0.23 -26.76
C VAL A 287 20.66 0.39 -25.56
N THR A 288 21.94 0.43 -25.87
CA THR A 288 23.12 0.26 -25.01
C THR A 288 23.14 1.23 -23.81
N PRO A 289 23.43 0.78 -22.57
CA PRO A 289 23.51 1.68 -21.42
C PRO A 289 24.79 2.51 -21.51
N SER A 290 24.63 3.81 -21.74
CA SER A 290 25.70 4.78 -21.47
C SER A 290 25.61 5.17 -20.00
N THR A 291 26.68 4.86 -19.28
CA THR A 291 26.90 5.13 -17.86
C THR A 291 26.77 6.62 -17.55
N ALA A 292 25.66 7.01 -16.91
CA ALA A 292 25.49 8.31 -16.29
C ALA A 292 25.29 8.11 -14.78
N TYR A 293 26.27 8.54 -14.00
CA TYR A 293 26.20 8.59 -12.54
C TYR A 293 25.04 9.52 -12.13
N LEU A 294 23.94 8.95 -11.66
CA LEU A 294 22.82 9.68 -11.09
C LEU A 294 23.18 10.10 -9.66
N THR A 295 23.37 11.39 -9.48
CA THR A 295 23.25 12.06 -8.18
C THR A 295 21.77 12.03 -7.81
N SER A 296 21.43 11.21 -6.82
CA SER A 296 20.07 11.05 -6.32
C SER A 296 19.61 12.30 -5.58
N TYR A 297 18.54 12.93 -6.07
CA TYR A 297 17.72 13.81 -5.24
C TYR A 297 16.81 12.92 -4.40
N GLN A 298 17.22 12.65 -3.15
CA GLN A 298 16.38 11.99 -2.17
C GLN A 298 15.39 13.03 -1.60
N PRO A 299 14.06 12.76 -1.57
CA PRO A 299 13.19 13.49 -0.66
C PRO A 299 13.68 13.27 0.77
N PRO A 300 13.46 14.17 1.73
CA PRO A 300 13.93 13.99 3.10
C PRO A 300 13.35 12.69 3.66
N VAL A 301 14.19 11.66 3.77
CA VAL A 301 13.81 10.36 4.30
C VAL A 301 13.80 10.49 5.81
N THR A 302 12.63 10.55 6.42
CA THR A 302 12.52 10.41 7.87
C THR A 302 13.00 9.01 8.26
N PRO A 303 13.91 8.89 9.24
CA PRO A 303 14.32 7.58 9.74
C PRO A 303 13.12 6.90 10.42
N TYR A 304 13.02 5.58 10.25
CA TYR A 304 11.92 4.79 10.80
C TYR A 304 12.45 3.63 11.63
N TYR A 305 11.77 3.38 12.76
CA TYR A 305 12.19 2.48 13.82
C TYR A 305 11.02 1.60 14.23
N TYR A 306 11.23 0.32 14.51
CA TYR A 306 10.13 -0.56 14.89
C TYR A 306 10.56 -1.82 15.63
N VAL A 307 9.59 -2.55 16.18
CA VAL A 307 9.76 -3.87 16.79
C VAL A 307 8.68 -4.82 16.30
N ASP A 308 9.08 -6.00 15.84
CA ASP A 308 8.14 -7.06 15.45
C ASP A 308 8.71 -8.48 15.60
N GLY A 309 7.87 -9.44 15.97
CA GLY A 309 8.28 -10.84 16.23
C GLY A 309 9.03 -11.05 17.57
N ASP A 310 9.88 -12.10 17.63
CA ASP A 310 11.04 -12.15 18.58
C ASP A 310 11.65 -10.77 18.56
N PRO A 311 11.81 -10.03 19.67
CA PRO A 311 11.76 -8.57 19.67
C PRO A 311 12.96 -7.98 18.93
N HIS A 312 12.87 -7.97 17.60
CA HIS A 312 13.86 -7.49 16.66
C HIS A 312 13.59 -6.01 16.52
N PHE A 313 14.34 -5.22 17.26
CA PHE A 313 14.38 -3.78 17.10
C PHE A 313 15.10 -3.50 15.81
N ILE A 314 14.46 -2.79 14.88
CA ILE A 314 15.06 -2.45 13.59
C ILE A 314 15.14 -0.94 13.48
N ILE A 315 16.37 -0.47 13.29
CA ILE A 315 16.73 0.94 13.21
C ILE A 315 17.22 1.19 11.80
N GLN A 316 16.42 1.87 10.99
CA GLN A 316 16.89 2.31 9.68
C GLN A 316 17.66 3.62 9.80
N VAL A 317 18.82 3.70 9.14
CA VAL A 317 19.65 4.91 9.08
C VAL A 317 19.68 5.37 7.63
N PRO A 318 18.73 6.25 7.21
CA PRO A 318 18.59 6.64 5.81
C PRO A 318 19.84 7.26 5.21
N GLU A 319 20.63 7.99 6.01
CA GLU A 319 21.90 8.60 5.61
C GLU A 319 22.94 7.56 5.12
N LYS A 320 22.76 6.29 5.48
CA LYS A 320 23.65 5.17 5.10
C LYS A 320 23.01 4.20 4.12
N ASP A 321 21.73 4.37 3.80
CA ASP A 321 20.92 3.38 3.08
C ASP A 321 21.06 1.96 3.67
N ASP A 322 21.10 1.88 5.00
CA ASP A 322 21.34 0.62 5.71
C ASP A 322 20.61 0.59 7.06
N ALA A 323 20.51 -0.59 7.68
CA ALA A 323 19.78 -0.79 8.92
C ALA A 323 20.59 -1.58 9.96
N ILE A 324 20.30 -1.32 11.23
CA ILE A 324 20.82 -2.05 12.38
C ILE A 324 19.65 -2.78 13.04
N CYS A 325 19.87 -4.02 13.46
CA CYS A 325 18.88 -4.79 14.19
C CYS A 325 19.47 -5.43 15.45
N PHE A 326 18.66 -5.60 16.50
CA PHE A 326 19.08 -6.28 17.72
C PHE A 326 17.86 -6.86 18.44
N ASN A 327 18.08 -7.83 19.33
CA ASN A 327 17.02 -8.41 20.15
C ASN A 327 17.13 -7.97 21.60
N ILE A 328 16.04 -8.11 22.37
CA ILE A 328 16.06 -8.03 23.83
C ILE A 328 15.43 -9.30 24.39
N ASP A 329 16.27 -10.26 24.76
CA ASP A 329 15.86 -11.58 25.16
C ASP A 329 15.54 -11.63 26.68
N GLU A 330 14.36 -11.17 27.05
CA GLU A 330 13.86 -11.14 28.42
C GLU A 330 12.72 -12.15 28.68
N ASP A 331 12.51 -12.49 29.95
CA ASP A 331 11.49 -13.49 30.33
C ASP A 331 10.05 -12.99 30.05
N PRO A 332 9.13 -13.87 29.62
CA PRO A 332 7.72 -13.52 29.46
C PRO A 332 7.11 -12.90 30.72
N GLY A 333 6.45 -11.77 30.55
CA GLY A 333 5.92 -10.92 31.62
C GLY A 333 6.72 -9.64 31.85
N THR A 334 7.98 -9.59 31.39
CA THR A 334 8.84 -8.40 31.46
C THR A 334 8.25 -7.26 30.63
N VAL A 335 8.26 -6.05 31.18
CA VAL A 335 7.80 -4.85 30.48
C VAL A 335 9.01 -3.98 30.12
N LEU A 336 9.12 -3.62 28.84
CA LEU A 336 10.21 -2.84 28.29
C LEU A 336 9.76 -1.43 27.94
N ARG A 337 10.59 -0.44 28.25
CA ARG A 337 10.42 0.96 27.84
C ARG A 337 10.94 1.18 26.42
N LEU A 338 10.01 1.40 25.49
CA LEU A 338 10.33 1.62 24.07
C LEU A 338 10.64 3.09 23.80
N ILE A 339 9.78 3.98 24.28
CA ILE A 339 9.87 5.43 24.08
C ILE A 339 9.50 6.13 25.38
N GLN A 340 10.25 7.16 25.75
CA GLN A 340 9.92 8.09 26.81
C GLN A 340 10.41 9.47 26.40
N ASP A 341 9.50 10.42 26.27
CA ASP A 341 9.82 11.83 26.03
C ASP A 341 9.25 12.70 27.15
N PRO A 342 10.09 13.18 28.08
CA PRO A 342 9.63 13.97 29.21
C PRO A 342 9.07 15.34 28.80
N VAL A 343 9.39 15.84 27.60
CA VAL A 343 8.93 17.17 27.15
C VAL A 343 7.51 17.12 26.60
N THR A 344 7.19 16.07 25.84
CA THR A 344 5.83 15.87 25.31
C THR A 344 4.92 15.10 26.27
N GLY A 345 5.50 14.43 27.27
CA GLY A 345 4.78 13.56 28.21
C GLY A 345 4.48 12.17 27.65
N LEU A 346 4.98 11.86 26.44
CA LEU A 346 4.73 10.59 25.76
C LEU A 346 5.57 9.46 26.37
N THR A 347 4.91 8.34 26.67
CA THR A 347 5.55 7.09 27.09
C THR A 347 4.95 5.92 26.32
N VAL A 348 5.81 5.03 25.82
CA VAL A 348 5.43 3.77 25.18
C VAL A 348 6.18 2.61 25.82
N ASN A 349 5.44 1.66 26.38
CA ASN A 349 5.95 0.46 27.00
C ASN A 349 5.35 -0.79 26.34
N GLY A 350 6.11 -1.90 26.31
CA GLY A 350 5.65 -3.17 25.74
C GLY A 350 5.91 -4.35 26.68
N GLN A 351 4.89 -5.19 26.88
CA GLN A 351 5.00 -6.41 27.68
C GLN A 351 5.30 -7.63 26.81
N ILE A 352 6.35 -8.38 27.17
CA ILE A 352 6.77 -9.58 26.48
C ILE A 352 5.88 -10.78 26.83
N ILE A 353 5.51 -11.57 25.82
CA ILE A 353 4.86 -12.87 25.92
C ILE A 353 5.73 -13.94 25.22
N GLY A 354 5.52 -15.22 25.57
CA GLY A 354 6.28 -16.35 25.04
C GLY A 354 6.33 -17.52 26.02
N GLU A 355 7.02 -18.60 25.66
CA GLU A 355 7.16 -19.76 26.55
C GLU A 355 8.24 -19.52 27.64
N LYS A 356 7.93 -19.79 28.92
CA LYS A 356 8.88 -19.67 30.07
C LYS A 356 10.01 -20.70 30.02
N ARG A 357 11.28 -20.28 29.99
CA ARG A 357 12.46 -21.16 29.83
C ARG A 357 12.37 -22.40 30.73
N SER A 358 12.44 -23.60 30.12
CA SER A 358 12.69 -24.85 30.84
C SER A 358 14.19 -25.11 30.86
N SER A 359 14.71 -25.64 31.96
CA SER A 359 16.15 -25.78 32.24
C SER A 359 16.90 -26.80 31.35
N GLN A 360 16.30 -27.29 30.26
CA GLN A 360 16.84 -28.38 29.43
C GLN A 360 16.84 -28.11 27.92
N ASP A 361 16.32 -26.98 27.45
CA ASP A 361 16.22 -26.72 26.01
C ASP A 361 17.32 -25.76 25.52
N SER A 362 18.08 -26.18 24.50
CA SER A 362 19.21 -25.44 23.93
C SER A 362 18.84 -24.60 22.71
N GLN A 363 17.55 -24.53 22.33
CA GLN A 363 17.09 -23.68 21.24
C GLN A 363 16.64 -22.30 21.74
N PRO A 364 16.99 -21.21 21.03
CA PRO A 364 16.49 -19.88 21.35
C PRO A 364 14.96 -19.84 21.15
N ARG A 365 14.25 -19.35 22.18
CA ARG A 365 12.79 -19.22 22.15
C ARG A 365 12.40 -17.88 21.56
N LYS A 366 11.38 -17.90 20.71
CA LYS A 366 10.77 -16.69 20.18
C LYS A 366 9.89 -16.04 21.24
N THR A 367 10.19 -14.80 21.57
CA THR A 367 9.36 -13.93 22.42
C THR A 367 8.58 -12.95 21.55
N TYR A 368 7.56 -12.24 22.07
CA TYR A 368 6.76 -11.30 21.28
C TYR A 368 6.18 -10.21 22.17
N PHE A 369 5.73 -9.07 21.63
CA PHE A 369 4.90 -8.14 22.42
C PHE A 369 3.44 -8.60 22.44
N GLY A 370 2.94 -8.90 23.64
CA GLY A 370 1.54 -9.26 23.85
C GLY A 370 0.68 -8.11 24.35
N LYS A 371 1.29 -7.06 24.87
CA LYS A 371 0.60 -5.81 25.24
C LYS A 371 1.47 -4.61 24.96
N LEU A 372 0.85 -3.52 24.53
CA LEU A 372 1.48 -2.21 24.39
C LEU A 372 0.69 -1.18 25.18
N GLY A 373 1.40 -0.35 25.93
CA GLY A 373 0.86 0.83 26.60
C GLY A 373 1.39 2.07 25.92
N ILE A 374 0.50 2.94 25.49
CA ILE A 374 0.83 4.25 24.91
C ILE A 374 0.13 5.29 25.78
N ALA A 375 0.89 6.16 26.44
CA ALA A 375 0.34 7.17 27.33
C ALA A 375 0.93 8.55 27.07
N ASN A 376 0.13 9.59 27.33
CA ASN A 376 0.59 10.96 27.38
C ASN A 376 0.15 11.60 28.71
N ALA A 377 1.11 11.84 29.60
CA ALA A 377 0.86 12.37 30.93
C ALA A 377 0.29 13.81 30.92
N HIS A 378 0.57 14.59 29.87
CA HIS A 378 0.08 15.98 29.76
C HIS A 378 -1.37 16.04 29.27
N LEU A 379 -1.83 15.01 28.58
CA LEU A 379 -3.19 14.90 28.03
C LEU A 379 -4.12 14.01 28.88
N ASP A 380 -3.64 13.47 30.01
CA ASP A 380 -4.37 12.51 30.85
C ASP A 380 -4.96 11.35 30.03
N PHE A 381 -4.13 10.82 29.12
CA PHE A 381 -4.52 9.90 28.08
C PHE A 381 -3.66 8.63 28.10
N TRP A 382 -4.31 7.46 28.04
CA TRP A 382 -3.60 6.18 27.93
C TRP A 382 -4.36 5.17 27.07
N ILE A 383 -3.62 4.35 26.33
CA ILE A 383 -4.10 3.27 25.47
C ILE A 383 -3.43 1.98 25.87
N GLU A 384 -4.22 0.96 26.20
CA GLU A 384 -3.77 -0.42 26.31
C GLU A 384 -4.19 -1.17 25.05
N VAL A 385 -3.22 -1.75 24.36
CA VAL A 385 -3.43 -2.55 23.16
C VAL A 385 -3.07 -3.99 23.46
N THR A 386 -3.99 -4.92 23.22
CA THR A 386 -3.77 -6.37 23.28
C THR A 386 -4.28 -7.01 21.98
N PRO A 387 -3.88 -8.25 21.67
CA PRO A 387 -4.43 -8.98 20.52
C PRO A 387 -5.95 -9.13 20.53
N GLU A 388 -6.58 -9.08 21.70
CA GLU A 388 -8.02 -9.25 21.86
C GLU A 388 -8.80 -7.93 21.80
N ARG A 389 -8.24 -6.84 22.32
CA ARG A 389 -8.95 -5.57 22.47
C ARG A 389 -8.02 -4.36 22.53
N ILE A 390 -8.59 -3.20 22.23
CA ILE A 390 -7.95 -1.89 22.35
C ILE A 390 -8.76 -1.09 23.38
N THR A 391 -8.13 -0.69 24.48
CA THR A 391 -8.79 0.09 25.53
C THR A 391 -8.16 1.47 25.58
N LEU A 392 -9.00 2.50 25.51
CA LEU A 392 -8.60 3.89 25.48
C LEU A 392 -9.23 4.60 26.68
N TRP A 393 -8.42 5.36 27.40
CA TRP A 393 -8.86 6.17 28.51
C TRP A 393 -8.48 7.62 28.27
N ASN A 394 -9.43 8.49 28.59
CA ASN A 394 -9.30 9.94 28.50
C ASN A 394 -9.88 10.52 29.78
N GLY A 395 -8.99 10.85 30.72
CA GLY A 395 -9.35 11.11 32.11
C GLY A 395 -10.19 9.97 32.72
N ALA A 396 -11.41 10.27 33.15
CA ALA A 396 -12.31 9.28 33.75
C ALA A 396 -13.11 8.45 32.72
N ALA A 397 -13.10 8.83 31.45
CA ALA A 397 -13.85 8.12 30.41
C ALA A 397 -13.05 6.94 29.88
N GLN A 398 -13.68 5.76 29.80
CA GLN A 398 -13.08 4.54 29.26
C GLN A 398 -13.89 4.05 28.06
N SER A 399 -13.19 3.82 26.96
CA SER A 399 -13.73 3.23 25.73
C SER A 399 -12.99 1.93 25.42
N THR A 400 -13.68 0.92 24.91
CA THR A 400 -13.08 -0.35 24.51
C THR A 400 -13.53 -0.69 23.09
N PHE A 401 -12.56 -1.04 22.25
CA PHE A 401 -12.72 -1.34 20.84
C PHE A 401 -12.17 -2.73 20.53
N SER A 402 -12.70 -3.32 19.47
CA SER A 402 -12.23 -4.57 18.87
C SER A 402 -11.39 -4.26 17.64
N TRP A 403 -10.47 -5.17 17.29
CA TRP A 403 -9.76 -5.14 16.01
C TRP A 403 -10.69 -5.31 14.78
N LEU A 404 -11.97 -5.61 14.98
CA LEU A 404 -12.97 -5.65 13.91
C LEU A 404 -13.64 -4.30 13.64
N ASP A 405 -13.40 -3.31 14.48
CA ASP A 405 -14.00 -1.99 14.37
C ASP A 405 -13.20 -1.10 13.41
N THR A 406 -13.89 -0.14 12.78
CA THR A 406 -13.25 0.98 12.09
C THR A 406 -13.64 2.25 12.83
N VAL A 407 -12.67 2.88 13.51
CA VAL A 407 -12.93 3.99 14.42
C VAL A 407 -11.88 5.08 14.20
N MET A 408 -12.31 6.33 14.23
CA MET A 408 -11.43 7.49 14.32
C MET A 408 -11.80 8.29 15.57
N VAL A 409 -10.87 8.40 16.51
CA VAL A 409 -10.98 9.23 17.71
C VAL A 409 -10.02 10.40 17.53
N THR A 410 -10.50 11.64 17.69
CA THR A 410 -9.67 12.84 17.64
C THR A 410 -9.94 13.71 18.86
N GLN A 411 -8.88 14.22 19.49
CA GLN A 411 -8.97 15.10 20.66
C GLN A 411 -7.67 15.87 20.85
N ASP A 412 -7.73 17.20 20.96
CA ASP A 412 -6.61 18.06 21.39
C ASP A 412 -5.26 17.74 20.74
N GLY A 413 -5.25 17.52 19.42
CA GLY A 413 -4.06 17.20 18.63
C GLY A 413 -3.68 15.71 18.62
N LEU A 414 -4.29 14.86 19.43
CA LEU A 414 -4.19 13.41 19.34
C LEU A 414 -5.23 12.84 18.36
N SER A 415 -4.81 11.91 17.50
CA SER A 415 -5.72 11.08 16.71
C SER A 415 -5.40 9.61 16.84
N VAL A 416 -6.42 8.78 17.09
CA VAL A 416 -6.34 7.32 17.08
C VAL A 416 -7.26 6.79 15.98
N MET A 417 -6.71 6.06 15.04
CA MET A 417 -7.43 5.41 13.96
C MET A 417 -7.28 3.89 14.09
N ILE A 418 -8.38 3.17 14.24
CA ILE A 418 -8.42 1.71 14.25
C ILE A 418 -8.90 1.26 12.87
N ASN A 419 -8.05 0.52 12.16
CA ASN A 419 -8.36 -0.04 10.85
C ASN A 419 -8.69 -1.53 11.00
N LYS A 420 -9.93 -1.89 10.67
CA LYS A 420 -10.46 -3.26 10.76
C LYS A 420 -9.49 -4.31 10.22
N LYS A 421 -9.08 -5.23 11.10
CA LYS A 421 -8.17 -6.38 10.87
C LYS A 421 -6.77 -6.02 10.32
N LYS A 422 -6.38 -4.75 10.31
CA LYS A 422 -5.12 -4.30 9.73
C LYS A 422 -4.17 -3.80 10.82
N ASN A 423 -4.49 -2.65 11.40
CA ASN A 423 -3.61 -1.95 12.33
C ASN A 423 -4.36 -0.86 13.09
N MET A 424 -3.70 -0.29 14.09
CA MET A 424 -4.10 0.94 14.76
C MET A 424 -3.03 2.00 14.54
N VAL A 425 -3.43 3.20 14.13
CA VAL A 425 -2.55 4.37 13.96
C VAL A 425 -2.80 5.34 15.11
N VAL A 426 -1.75 5.83 15.74
CA VAL A 426 -1.79 6.82 16.81
C VAL A 426 -0.89 7.98 16.44
N SER A 427 -1.43 9.18 16.32
CA SER A 427 -0.68 10.40 16.02
C SER A 427 -0.84 11.43 17.13
N PHE A 428 0.29 11.98 17.58
CA PHE A 428 0.37 13.05 18.56
C PHE A 428 0.80 14.34 17.84
N GLY A 429 -0.20 15.13 17.43
CA GLY A 429 -0.04 16.38 16.70
C GLY A 429 0.69 16.19 15.37
N ASP A 430 1.57 17.13 15.07
CA ASP A 430 2.50 17.07 13.94
C ASP A 430 3.88 16.54 14.33
N GLY A 431 4.02 15.91 15.51
CA GLY A 431 5.32 15.59 16.09
C GLY A 431 5.70 14.11 16.10
N ALA A 432 4.71 13.21 16.24
CA ALA A 432 4.96 11.77 16.23
C ALA A 432 3.76 10.96 15.75
N THR A 433 4.01 9.93 14.93
CA THR A 433 2.99 8.97 14.48
C THR A 433 3.49 7.55 14.63
N PHE A 434 2.67 6.70 15.23
CA PHE A 434 2.94 5.30 15.50
C PHE A 434 1.88 4.41 14.87
N VAL A 435 2.28 3.21 14.47
CA VAL A 435 1.38 2.17 13.96
C VAL A 435 1.58 0.92 14.80
N VAL A 436 0.48 0.37 15.31
CA VAL A 436 0.44 -0.92 15.99
C VAL A 436 -0.22 -1.93 15.07
N VAL A 437 0.48 -3.00 14.74
CA VAL A 437 0.00 -4.06 13.84
C VAL A 437 -0.37 -5.29 14.65
N LEU A 438 -1.52 -5.90 14.34
CA LEU A 438 -1.92 -7.18 14.93
C LEU A 438 -1.46 -8.32 14.04
N HIS A 439 -0.66 -9.23 14.58
CA HIS A 439 -0.26 -10.47 13.92
C HIS A 439 -1.10 -11.63 14.44
N GLN A 440 -1.99 -12.12 13.58
CA GLN A 440 -2.85 -13.27 13.89
C GLN A 440 -2.19 -14.57 13.43
N VAL A 441 -1.92 -15.47 14.36
CA VAL A 441 -1.33 -16.77 14.01
C VAL A 441 -2.43 -17.83 13.86
N TRP A 442 -2.27 -18.71 12.86
CA TRP A 442 -3.25 -19.76 12.56
C TRP A 442 -3.51 -20.67 13.78
N LYS A 443 -4.78 -20.76 14.20
CA LYS A 443 -5.29 -21.51 15.37
C LYS A 443 -4.94 -23.02 15.42
N LYS A 444 -4.31 -23.60 14.39
CA LYS A 444 -3.88 -25.00 14.36
C LYS A 444 -2.44 -25.22 14.84
N GLN A 445 -1.69 -24.17 15.17
CA GLN A 445 -0.35 -24.22 15.76
C GLN A 445 -0.46 -24.03 17.28
N PRO A 446 -0.20 -25.06 18.13
CA PRO A 446 -0.43 -24.98 19.57
C PRO A 446 0.52 -24.02 20.34
N ASN A 447 1.62 -23.58 19.71
CA ASN A 447 2.72 -22.87 20.37
C ASN A 447 2.92 -21.43 19.89
N HIS A 448 2.02 -20.89 19.06
CA HIS A 448 2.11 -19.51 18.59
C HIS A 448 0.91 -18.70 19.07
N HIS A 449 1.20 -17.61 19.79
CA HIS A 449 0.23 -16.64 20.26
C HIS A 449 0.10 -15.50 19.27
N ASP A 450 -1.09 -14.90 19.17
CA ASP A 450 -1.25 -13.61 18.49
C ASP A 450 -0.38 -12.57 19.21
N PHE A 451 0.23 -11.67 18.45
CA PHE A 451 1.16 -10.67 18.99
C PHE A 451 1.04 -9.33 18.28
N LEU A 452 1.72 -8.33 18.82
CA LEU A 452 1.68 -6.95 18.36
C LEU A 452 3.05 -6.53 17.81
N GLY A 453 3.04 -5.91 16.64
CA GLY A 453 4.16 -5.15 16.09
C GLY A 453 3.99 -3.66 16.41
N PHE A 454 5.08 -2.97 16.75
CA PHE A 454 5.07 -1.53 17.04
C PHE A 454 6.00 -0.78 16.10
N TYR A 455 5.47 0.23 15.41
CA TYR A 455 6.15 0.91 14.32
C TYR A 455 6.12 2.42 14.48
N VAL A 456 7.27 3.07 14.32
CA VAL A 456 7.41 4.52 14.30
C VAL A 456 7.40 4.98 12.84
N VAL A 457 6.32 5.69 12.47
CA VAL A 457 6.14 6.26 11.13
C VAL A 457 6.76 7.64 11.05
N ASP A 458 6.56 8.43 12.11
CA ASP A 458 7.09 9.77 12.20
C ASP A 458 7.55 10.07 13.63
N SER A 459 8.70 10.72 13.75
CA SER A 459 9.31 11.15 15.00
C SER A 459 10.03 12.50 14.88
N HIS A 460 9.83 13.24 13.77
CA HIS A 460 10.66 14.39 13.42
C HIS A 460 10.58 15.58 14.39
N ARG A 461 9.56 15.65 15.26
CA ARG A 461 9.46 16.69 16.31
C ARG A 461 9.48 16.13 17.73
N MET A 462 9.91 14.89 17.90
CA MET A 462 10.20 14.36 19.23
C MET A 462 11.32 15.17 19.89
N SER A 463 11.23 15.41 21.19
CA SER A 463 12.18 16.29 21.86
C SER A 463 13.57 15.68 21.92
N THR A 464 14.61 16.50 22.03
CA THR A 464 16.02 16.03 22.17
C THR A 464 16.27 15.21 23.44
N GLN A 465 15.30 15.17 24.37
CA GLN A 465 15.34 14.37 25.59
C GLN A 465 14.62 13.03 25.42
N THR A 466 14.16 12.70 24.21
CA THR A 466 13.49 11.43 23.94
C THR A 466 14.47 10.29 24.12
N HIS A 467 14.05 9.26 24.87
CA HIS A 467 14.87 8.11 25.19
C HIS A 467 14.05 6.81 25.22
N GLY A 468 14.67 5.69 25.60
CA GLY A 468 14.09 4.35 25.52
C GLY A 468 14.78 3.48 24.46
N LEU A 469 14.39 2.21 24.38
CA LEU A 469 15.01 1.24 23.46
C LEU A 469 14.91 1.68 21.98
N LEU A 470 13.84 2.36 21.59
CA LEU A 470 13.72 2.99 20.27
C LEU A 470 14.01 4.50 20.31
N GLY A 471 13.49 5.18 21.34
CA GLY A 471 13.53 6.66 21.40
C GLY A 471 14.94 7.25 21.34
N GLN A 472 15.95 6.54 21.85
CA GLN A 472 17.35 6.97 21.78
C GLN A 472 17.91 7.12 20.35
N PHE A 473 17.25 6.50 19.37
CA PHE A 473 17.69 6.52 17.97
C PHE A 473 16.97 7.57 17.14
N PHE A 474 15.97 8.28 17.68
CA PHE A 474 15.20 9.32 16.96
C PHE A 474 16.04 10.56 16.61
N HIS A 475 17.24 10.65 17.17
CA HIS A 475 18.21 11.68 16.82
C HIS A 475 19.33 11.06 15.96
N PRO A 476 19.90 11.83 15.01
CA PRO A 476 20.93 11.32 14.12
C PRO A 476 22.11 10.71 14.88
N PHE A 477 22.52 9.52 14.47
CA PHE A 477 23.72 8.84 14.95
C PHE A 477 24.45 8.22 13.76
N ASP A 478 25.78 8.09 13.88
CA ASP A 478 26.63 7.53 12.82
C ASP A 478 27.16 6.14 13.21
N PHE A 479 27.33 5.29 12.21
CA PHE A 479 28.05 4.03 12.34
C PHE A 479 28.88 3.73 11.08
N LYS A 480 29.93 2.94 11.27
CA LYS A 480 30.83 2.48 10.19
C LYS A 480 30.98 0.98 10.24
N VAL A 481 30.78 0.32 9.12
CA VAL A 481 31.02 -1.11 8.98
C VAL A 481 32.31 -1.32 8.21
N SER A 482 33.13 -2.25 8.69
CA SER A 482 34.43 -2.59 8.13
C SER A 482 34.74 -4.07 8.38
N ASP A 483 35.77 -4.60 7.71
CA ASP A 483 36.24 -5.99 7.91
C ASP A 483 35.13 -7.04 7.71
N ILE A 484 34.47 -6.99 6.55
CA ILE A 484 33.42 -7.96 6.20
C ILE A 484 34.09 -9.29 5.84
N HIS A 485 33.77 -10.34 6.59
CA HIS A 485 34.32 -11.68 6.40
C HIS A 485 33.23 -12.76 6.51
N PRO A 486 33.45 -13.97 5.98
CA PRO A 486 32.51 -15.08 6.17
C PRO A 486 32.28 -15.33 7.67
N GLY A 487 31.00 -15.42 8.06
CA GLY A 487 30.58 -15.77 9.41
C GLY A 487 30.47 -17.29 9.60
N SER A 488 29.89 -17.71 10.72
CA SER A 488 29.62 -19.13 11.00
C SER A 488 28.62 -19.76 10.03
N ASP A 489 27.70 -18.94 9.50
CA ASP A 489 26.80 -19.29 8.40
C ASP A 489 27.36 -18.64 7.11
N PRO A 490 27.69 -19.42 6.07
CA PRO A 490 28.23 -18.89 4.81
C PRO A 490 27.32 -17.87 4.12
N THR A 491 26.02 -17.87 4.43
CA THR A 491 25.02 -16.94 3.87
C THR A 491 24.90 -15.63 4.67
N LYS A 492 25.54 -15.56 5.85
CA LYS A 492 25.48 -14.41 6.77
C LYS A 492 26.90 -13.94 7.11
N PRO A 493 27.46 -12.97 6.36
CA PRO A 493 28.78 -12.44 6.66
C PRO A 493 28.79 -11.70 8.00
N ASP A 494 29.90 -11.85 8.72
CA ASP A 494 30.20 -11.07 9.91
C ASP A 494 31.01 -9.84 9.53
N ALA A 495 30.92 -8.78 10.32
CA ALA A 495 31.66 -7.54 10.12
C ALA A 495 31.97 -6.85 11.46
N THR A 496 32.90 -5.92 11.43
CA THR A 496 33.16 -5.00 12.53
C THR A 496 32.41 -3.69 12.33
N MET A 497 31.46 -3.40 13.23
CA MET A 497 30.76 -2.12 13.31
C MET A 497 31.41 -1.21 14.35
N VAL A 498 31.63 0.06 14.01
CA VAL A 498 31.97 1.12 14.95
C VAL A 498 30.78 2.05 15.07
N VAL A 499 30.17 2.11 16.26
CA VAL A 499 28.97 2.91 16.56
C VAL A 499 29.08 3.48 17.97
N LYS A 500 28.73 4.75 18.18
CA LYS A 500 28.82 5.43 19.50
C LYS A 500 30.15 5.21 20.25
N ASN A 501 31.29 5.26 19.54
CA ASN A 501 32.65 4.95 20.05
C ASN A 501 32.89 3.51 20.54
N HIS A 502 31.96 2.59 20.31
CA HIS A 502 32.12 1.16 20.56
C HIS A 502 32.51 0.44 19.28
N ARG A 503 33.26 -0.65 19.41
CA ARG A 503 33.59 -1.58 18.33
C ARG A 503 32.86 -2.90 18.60
N LEU A 504 31.94 -3.26 17.72
CA LEU A 504 31.04 -4.39 17.84
C LEU A 504 31.28 -5.37 16.68
N THR A 505 31.13 -6.66 16.96
CA THR A 505 31.00 -7.67 15.91
C THR A 505 29.51 -7.79 15.56
N VAL A 506 29.18 -7.66 14.28
CA VAL A 506 27.80 -7.69 13.77
C VAL A 506 27.68 -8.72 12.67
N THR A 507 26.48 -9.29 12.50
CA THR A 507 26.22 -10.30 11.47
C THR A 507 25.16 -9.78 10.50
N ARG A 508 25.38 -9.91 9.19
CA ARG A 508 24.36 -9.50 8.20
C ARG A 508 23.19 -10.48 8.23
N GLY A 509 21.98 -9.94 8.38
CA GLY A 509 20.74 -10.71 8.40
C GLY A 509 19.63 -10.05 7.60
N SER A 510 18.51 -10.75 7.49
CA SER A 510 17.26 -10.25 6.93
C SER A 510 16.17 -10.39 7.97
N GLN A 511 15.43 -9.32 8.21
CA GLN A 511 14.27 -9.26 9.09
C GLN A 511 13.02 -8.82 8.31
N LYS A 512 11.83 -8.85 8.92
CA LYS A 512 10.57 -8.49 8.24
C LYS A 512 9.95 -7.20 8.82
N ASP A 513 9.49 -6.31 7.94
CA ASP A 513 8.76 -5.06 8.21
C ASP A 513 7.30 -5.17 7.74
N TYR A 514 6.34 -5.13 8.66
CA TYR A 514 4.94 -5.38 8.34
C TYR A 514 4.07 -4.09 8.29
N ARG A 515 4.67 -2.89 8.24
CA ARG A 515 3.90 -1.61 8.21
C ARG A 515 2.93 -1.51 7.04
N LYS A 516 3.36 -1.96 5.87
CA LYS A 516 2.59 -1.88 4.62
C LYS A 516 1.64 -3.08 4.46
N ASP A 517 2.09 -4.24 4.93
CA ASP A 517 1.32 -5.50 4.86
C ASP A 517 1.58 -6.35 6.11
N ALA A 518 0.56 -6.43 6.96
CA ALA A 518 0.54 -7.20 8.21
C ALA A 518 0.69 -8.72 8.00
N SER A 519 0.44 -9.22 6.78
CA SER A 519 0.36 -10.65 6.46
C SER A 519 1.70 -11.20 5.95
N ILE A 520 2.42 -10.42 5.13
CA ILE A 520 3.61 -10.89 4.40
C ILE A 520 4.91 -10.40 5.06
N GLY A 521 4.97 -9.10 5.38
CA GLY A 521 6.16 -8.40 5.89
C GLY A 521 7.27 -8.27 4.83
N VAL A 522 7.76 -7.05 4.61
CA VAL A 522 8.85 -6.73 3.66
C VAL A 522 10.20 -7.10 4.26
N LYS A 523 11.07 -7.79 3.51
CA LYS A 523 12.41 -8.13 4.01
C LYS A 523 13.31 -6.89 4.08
N VAL A 524 13.83 -6.61 5.27
CA VAL A 524 14.82 -5.56 5.54
C VAL A 524 16.15 -6.21 5.87
N ALA A 525 17.17 -5.94 5.05
CA ALA A 525 18.53 -6.34 5.35
C ALA A 525 19.11 -5.43 6.44
N CYS A 526 19.68 -6.03 7.49
CA CYS A 526 20.23 -5.29 8.63
C CYS A 526 21.50 -5.94 9.19
N TRP A 527 22.31 -5.14 9.87
CA TRP A 527 23.42 -5.62 10.70
C TRP A 527 22.90 -5.97 12.09
N PHE A 528 22.94 -7.25 12.42
CA PHE A 528 22.49 -7.76 13.71
C PHE A 528 23.56 -7.54 14.78
N VAL A 529 23.21 -6.81 15.83
CA VAL A 529 24.00 -6.60 17.04
C VAL A 529 23.58 -7.64 18.07
N HIS A 530 24.54 -8.44 18.50
CA HIS A 530 24.37 -9.53 19.47
C HIS A 530 24.25 -9.00 20.91
N ASP A 531 24.09 -9.91 21.87
CA ASP A 531 24.15 -9.63 23.32
C ASP A 531 23.17 -8.53 23.78
N ASN A 532 21.91 -8.66 23.41
CA ASN A 532 20.85 -7.72 23.77
C ASN A 532 21.12 -6.26 23.36
N GLY A 533 21.79 -6.06 22.22
CA GLY A 533 22.13 -4.72 21.71
C GLY A 533 23.28 -4.04 22.46
N GLN A 534 24.08 -4.79 23.24
CA GLN A 534 25.16 -4.22 24.05
C GLN A 534 26.13 -3.37 23.22
N GLY A 535 26.38 -2.14 23.68
CA GLY A 535 27.25 -1.16 23.02
C GLY A 535 26.62 -0.42 21.83
N LEU A 536 25.43 -0.84 21.37
CA LEU A 536 24.56 -0.06 20.49
C LEU A 536 23.58 0.81 21.31
N ILE A 537 22.90 0.19 22.26
CA ILE A 537 22.00 0.89 23.18
C ILE A 537 22.80 1.61 24.27
N ASP A 538 22.26 2.72 24.77
CA ASP A 538 22.84 3.42 25.92
C ASP A 538 22.60 2.59 27.19
N GLY A 539 23.63 2.31 27.97
CA GLY A 539 23.54 1.46 29.17
C GLY A 539 23.45 -0.03 28.85
N ILE A 540 22.62 -0.76 29.61
CA ILE A 540 22.34 -2.18 29.41
C ILE A 540 20.83 -2.42 29.27
N HIS A 541 20.44 -3.53 28.65
CA HIS A 541 19.03 -3.82 28.36
C HIS A 541 18.13 -3.81 29.61
N SER A 542 18.64 -4.20 30.77
CA SER A 542 17.88 -4.20 32.03
C SER A 542 17.55 -2.80 32.56
N ASP A 543 18.25 -1.76 32.11
CA ASP A 543 17.94 -0.36 32.45
C ASP A 543 16.59 0.09 31.85
N TYR A 544 16.10 -0.63 30.84
CA TYR A 544 14.85 -0.36 30.15
C TYR A 544 13.68 -1.20 30.67
N ILE A 545 13.89 -2.03 31.70
CA ILE A 545 12.83 -2.82 32.32
C ILE A 545 12.04 -1.94 33.29
N VAL A 546 10.72 -1.93 33.14
CA VAL A 546 9.78 -1.16 33.96
C VAL A 546 8.83 -2.10 34.72
N PRO A 547 8.29 -1.69 35.89
CA PRO A 547 7.49 -2.58 36.73
C PRO A 547 6.11 -2.90 36.12
N ASP A 548 5.57 -2.00 35.31
CA ASP A 548 4.25 -2.09 34.72
C ASP A 548 4.16 -1.25 33.43
N LEU A 549 2.97 -1.24 32.83
CA LEU A 549 2.74 -0.70 31.49
C LEU A 549 2.56 0.83 31.46
N PHE A 550 2.20 1.51 32.57
CA PHE A 550 1.80 2.93 32.58
C PHE A 550 2.46 3.77 33.69
#